data_AF-A0AAE3IK67-F1
#
_entry.id   AF-A0AAE3IK67-F1
#
_cell.length_a   1.000
_cell.length_b   1.000
_cell.length_c   1.000
_cell.angle_alpha   90.00
_cell.angle_beta   90.00
_cell.angle_gamma   90.00
#
_symmetry.space_group_name_H-M   'P 1'
#
loop_
_entity.id
_entity.type
_entity.pdbx_description
1 polymer ?
#
loop_
_entity_poly.entity_id
_entity_poly.type
_entity_poly.pdbx_seq_one_letter_code
_entity_poly.pdbx_strand_id
1 'polypeptide(L)' 'MAEENDILTKLKKGEKVECPVCHDGYYVPVNTTADKAHYFVCTNKECNGHYRWEPIIDIE' A
#
# COMPACT_ATOMS: atom_id res chain seq x y z
N MET A 1 9.45 13.10 -5.48
CA MET A 1 9.16 12.60 -4.13
C MET A 1 7.70 12.89 -3.69
N ALA A 2 6.74 12.97 -4.62
CA ALA A 2 5.33 13.32 -4.30
C ALA A 2 4.35 12.15 -4.53
N GLU A 3 4.66 11.23 -5.45
CA GLU A 3 3.75 10.13 -5.85
C GLU A 3 3.61 9.01 -4.80
N GLU A 4 4.68 8.70 -4.05
CA GLU A 4 4.63 7.68 -2.98
C GLU A 4 3.62 8.04 -1.89
N ASN A 5 3.51 9.31 -1.53
CA ASN A 5 2.57 9.79 -0.52
C ASN A 5 1.11 9.70 -0.99
N ASP A 6 0.84 9.88 -2.28
CA ASP A 6 -0.52 9.84 -2.84
C ASP A 6 -1.08 8.41 -2.85
N ILE A 7 -0.26 7.44 -3.30
CA ILE A 7 -0.66 6.02 -3.36
C ILE A 7 -0.93 5.48 -1.94
N LEU A 8 -0.02 5.71 -0.99
CA LEU A 8 -0.20 5.30 0.40
C LEU A 8 -1.45 5.93 1.04
N THR A 9 -1.75 7.20 0.74
CA THR A 9 -2.93 7.89 1.27
C THR A 9 -4.22 7.25 0.75
N LYS A 10 -4.31 6.97 -0.55
CA LYS A 10 -5.44 6.27 -1.16
C LYS A 10 -5.64 4.89 -0.57
N LEU A 11 -4.54 4.13 -0.42
CA LEU A 11 -4.60 2.78 0.14
C LEU A 11 -5.05 2.75 1.61
N LYS A 12 -4.63 3.72 2.44
CA LYS A 12 -5.09 3.90 3.83
C LYS A 12 -6.60 4.16 3.92
N LYS A 13 -7.16 4.89 2.96
CA LYS A 13 -8.61 5.12 2.85
C LYS A 13 -9.38 3.89 2.38
N GLY A 14 -8.69 2.81 2.01
CA GLY A 14 -9.28 1.62 1.40
C GLY A 14 -9.63 1.81 -0.08
N GLU A 15 -9.08 2.82 -0.74
CA GLU A 15 -9.25 2.99 -2.18
C GLU A 15 -8.47 1.92 -2.93
N LYS A 16 -9.03 1.46 -4.05
CA LYS A 16 -8.33 0.55 -4.97
C LYS A 16 -7.34 1.37 -5.79
N VAL A 17 -6.06 1.11 -5.58
CA VAL A 17 -4.98 1.70 -6.39
C VAL A 17 -4.37 0.62 -7.27
N GLU A 18 -4.33 0.90 -8.58
CA GLU A 18 -3.61 0.06 -9.55
C GLU A 18 -2.13 0.02 -9.21
N CYS A 19 -1.49 -1.13 -9.42
CA CYS A 19 -0.06 -1.28 -9.22
C CYS A 19 0.70 -0.56 -10.35
N PRO A 20 1.42 0.55 -10.08
CA PRO A 20 2.17 1.27 -11.11
C PRO A 20 3.44 0.50 -11.55
N VAL A 21 3.73 -0.65 -10.93
CA VAL A 21 4.90 -1.48 -11.26
C VAL A 21 4.58 -2.41 -12.43
N CYS A 22 3.46 -3.15 -12.35
CA CYS A 22 3.06 -4.07 -13.40
C CYS A 22 1.90 -3.56 -14.26
N HIS A 23 1.16 -2.54 -13.81
CA HIS A 23 -0.09 -2.08 -14.41
C HIS A 23 -1.14 -3.20 -14.63
N ASP A 24 -0.98 -4.33 -13.94
CA ASP A 24 -1.73 -5.57 -14.15
C ASP A 24 -2.18 -6.13 -12.80
N GLY A 25 -2.70 -5.26 -11.92
CA GLY A 25 -3.13 -5.64 -10.58
C GLY A 25 -3.42 -4.43 -9.70
N TYR A 26 -3.98 -4.67 -8.52
CA TYR A 26 -4.26 -3.63 -7.54
C TYR A 26 -3.61 -3.97 -6.20
N TYR A 27 -3.35 -2.95 -5.39
CA TYR A 27 -2.83 -3.14 -4.04
C TYR A 27 -3.94 -3.56 -3.08
N VAL A 28 -3.67 -4.59 -2.28
CA VAL A 28 -4.57 -5.09 -1.24
C VAL A 28 -3.84 -5.16 0.10
N PRO A 29 -4.52 -4.84 1.23
CA PRO A 29 -3.94 -4.98 2.55
C PRO A 29 -3.76 -6.45 2.90
N VAL A 30 -2.58 -6.83 3.41
CA VAL A 30 -2.25 -8.25 3.65
C VAL A 30 -2.79 -8.76 4.98
N ASN A 31 -2.88 -7.94 6.03
CA ASN A 31 -3.01 -8.47 7.39
C ASN A 31 -3.91 -7.65 8.32
N THR A 32 -4.69 -6.71 7.81
CA THR A 32 -5.40 -5.74 8.65
C THR A 32 -6.55 -5.10 7.89
N THR A 33 -7.59 -4.68 8.61
CA THR A 33 -8.63 -3.78 8.06
C THR A 33 -7.95 -2.60 7.38
N ALA A 34 -8.43 -2.13 6.22
CA ALA A 34 -7.73 -1.13 5.40
C ALA A 34 -7.27 0.12 6.20
N ASP A 35 -8.04 0.52 7.21
CA ASP A 35 -7.76 1.61 8.15
C ASP A 35 -6.52 1.39 9.05
N LYS A 36 -6.18 0.13 9.35
CA LYS A 36 -5.05 -0.31 10.19
C LYS A 36 -4.00 -1.10 9.42
N ALA A 37 -4.15 -1.21 8.11
CA ALA A 37 -3.12 -1.80 7.28
C ALA A 37 -1.82 -1.04 7.51
N HIS A 38 -0.69 -1.72 7.41
CA HIS A 38 0.64 -1.09 7.32
C HIS A 38 1.43 -1.66 6.14
N TYR A 39 0.81 -2.59 5.42
CA TYR A 39 1.42 -3.37 4.37
C TYR A 39 0.38 -3.69 3.29
N PHE A 40 0.66 -3.23 2.08
CA PHE A 40 -0.12 -3.48 0.88
C PHE A 40 0.73 -4.22 -0.15
N VAL A 41 0.14 -5.21 -0.80
CA VAL A 41 0.80 -5.99 -1.86
C VAL A 41 -0.03 -5.96 -3.12
N CYS A 42 0.63 -6.01 -4.27
CA CYS A 42 -0.06 -6.22 -5.53
C CYS A 42 -0.74 -7.59 -5.52
N THR A 43 -1.96 -7.66 -6.06
CA THR A 43 -2.67 -8.94 -6.27
C THR A 43 -2.01 -9.82 -7.33
N ASN A 44 -1.22 -9.23 -8.22
CA ASN A 44 -0.49 -9.98 -9.22
C ASN A 44 0.73 -10.62 -8.57
N LYS A 45 0.74 -11.96 -8.50
CA LYS A 45 1.81 -12.74 -7.88
C LYS A 45 3.12 -12.71 -8.67
N GLU A 46 3.07 -12.37 -9.95
CA GLU A 46 4.25 -12.17 -10.80
C GLU A 46 4.84 -10.77 -10.60
N CYS A 47 4.08 -9.86 -9.98
CA CYS A 47 4.52 -8.53 -9.60
C CYS A 47 5.00 -8.50 -8.14
N ASN A 48 6.25 -8.07 -7.93
CA ASN A 48 6.81 -7.93 -6.57
C ASN A 48 6.50 -6.55 -5.93
N GLY A 49 5.51 -5.83 -6.45
CA GLY A 49 5.10 -4.52 -5.98
C GLY A 49 4.48 -4.58 -4.59
N HIS A 50 5.04 -3.82 -3.65
CA HIS A 50 4.53 -3.71 -2.28
C HIS A 50 4.76 -2.31 -1.73
N TYR A 51 3.84 -1.86 -0.88
CA TYR A 51 3.96 -0.63 -0.12
C TYR A 51 3.88 -0.95 1.37
N ARG A 52 4.86 -0.49 2.13
CA ARG A 52 4.90 -0.58 3.58
C ARG A 52 5.08 0.81 4.15
N TRP A 53 4.42 1.08 5.27
CA TRP A 53 4.82 2.20 6.12
C TRP A 53 4.97 1.72 7.54
N GLU A 54 6.05 2.15 8.16
CA GLU A 54 6.27 1.93 9.57
C GLU A 54 5.56 3.04 10.33
N PRO A 55 4.79 2.74 11.38
CA PRO A 55 4.37 3.78 12.29
C PRO A 55 5.63 4.42 12.87
N ILE A 56 5.73 5.75 12.78
CA ILE A 56 6.76 6.50 13.50
C ILE A 56 6.37 6.37 14.97
N ILE A 57 7.03 5.48 15.69
CA ILE A 57 6.88 5.37 17.14
C ILE A 57 7.76 6.46 17.72
N ASP A 58 7.15 7.59 18.07
CA ASP A 58 7.82 8.61 18.88
C ASP A 58 8.01 8.02 20.28
N ILE A 59 9.26 7.68 20.60
CA ILE A 59 9.67 7.28 21.95
C ILE A 59 10.13 8.57 22.64
N GLU A 60 9.24 9.16 23.45
CA GLU A 60 9.56 10.21 24.43
C GLU A 60 10.47 9.70 25.55
#